data_AF-A0A640XJF4-F1
#
_entry.id   AF-A0A640XJF4-F1
#
_cell.length_a   1.000
_cell.length_b   1.000
_cell.length_c   1.000
_cell.angle_alpha   90.00
_cell.angle_beta   90.00
_cell.angle_gamma   90.00
#
_symmetry.space_group_name_H-M   'P 1'
#
loop_
_entity.id
_entity.type
_entity.pdbx_description
1 polymer ?
#
loop_
_entity_poly.entity_id
_entity_poly.type
_entity_poly.pdbx_seq_one_letter_code
_entity_poly.pdbx_strand_id
1 'polypeptide(L)' 'MIEKIILAGFGGQGMMLLGKLLAQAAMTNGKYVTYFPSYGTEVRGGTAVYHHYCYEPAFLSKI' A
#
# COMPACT_ATOMS: atom_id res chain seq x y z
N MET A 1 -15.73 -5.41 -0.97
CA MET A 1 -15.02 -5.77 0.27
C MET A 1 -13.74 -4.95 0.34
N ILE A 2 -13.32 -4.48 1.52
CA ILE A 2 -12.06 -3.75 1.70
C ILE A 2 -11.04 -4.72 2.32
N GLU A 3 -9.94 -4.96 1.62
CA GLU A 3 -8.79 -5.72 2.08
C GLU A 3 -7.75 -4.76 2.68
N LYS A 4 -7.26 -5.06 3.89
CA LYS A 4 -6.22 -4.27 4.56
C LYS A 4 -4.94 -5.10 4.67
N ILE A 5 -3.83 -4.55 4.21
CA ILE A 5 -2.51 -5.16 4.30
C ILE A 5 -1.60 -4.18 5.05
N ILE A 6 -0.86 -4.70 6.04
CA ILE A 6 0.12 -3.93 6.80
C ILE A 6 1.49 -4.57 6.59
N LEU A 7 2.44 -3.80 6.09
CA LEU A 7 3.85 -4.19 6.01
C LEU A 7 4.59 -3.45 7.12
N ALA A 8 5.36 -4.18 7.93
CA ALA A 8 6.21 -3.58 8.97
C ALA A 8 7.65 -4.01 8.76
N GLY A 9 8.59 -3.07 8.91
CA GLY A 9 10.01 -3.36 8.76
C GLY A 9 10.86 -2.13 9.04
N PHE A 10 12.13 -2.21 8.64
CA PHE A 10 13.07 -1.10 8.82
C PHE A 10 13.29 -0.33 7.51
N GLY A 11 13.47 0.99 7.61
CA GLY A 11 13.82 1.86 6.50
C GLY A 11 15.13 1.40 5.84
N GLY A 12 15.17 1.44 4.50
CA GLY A 12 16.33 1.01 3.72
C GLY A 12 16.36 -0.46 3.29
N GLN A 13 15.38 -1.29 3.69
CA GLN A 13 15.28 -2.71 3.31
C GLN A 13 14.39 -2.97 2.08
N GLY A 14 14.00 -1.92 1.36
CA GLY A 14 13.13 -2.05 0.17
C GLY A 14 11.63 -2.16 0.45
N MET A 15 11.17 -1.97 1.70
CA MET A 15 9.74 -2.05 2.06
C MET A 15 8.86 -1.05 1.31
N MET A 16 9.35 0.17 1.07
CA MET A 16 8.63 1.16 0.26
C MET A 16 8.49 0.72 -1.21
N LEU A 17 9.49 0.02 -1.75
CA LEU A 17 9.43 -0.51 -3.10
C LEU A 17 8.39 -1.65 -3.17
N LEU A 18 8.40 -2.55 -2.19
CA LEU A 18 7.43 -3.63 -2.08
C LEU A 18 5.99 -3.09 -2.01
N GLY A 19 5.73 -2.07 -1.19
CA GLY A 19 4.41 -1.45 -1.10
C GLY A 19 3.95 -0.87 -2.44
N LYS A 20 4.81 -0.11 -3.13
CA LYS A 20 4.49 0.43 -4.45
C LYS A 20 4.18 -0.66 -5.48
N LEU A 21 4.94 -1.75 -5.50
CA LEU A 21 4.71 -2.89 -6.39
C LEU A 21 3.37 -3.58 -6.09
N LEU A 22 3.03 -3.78 -4.82
CA LEU A 22 1.73 -4.33 -4.41
C LEU A 22 0.57 -3.44 -4.85
N ALA A 23 0.69 -2.11 -4.68
CA ALA A 23 -0.31 -1.18 -5.18
C ALA A 23 -0.45 -1.25 -6.71
N GLN A 24 0.66 -1.26 -7.44
CA GLN A 24 0.64 -1.39 -8.89
C GLN A 24 -0.03 -2.69 -9.34
N ALA A 25 0.33 -3.83 -8.76
CA ALA A 25 -0.27 -5.11 -9.09
C ALA A 25 -1.78 -5.14 -8.80
N ALA A 26 -2.22 -4.57 -7.67
CA ALA A 26 -3.63 -4.47 -7.35
C ALA A 26 -4.39 -3.53 -8.32
N MET A 27 -3.80 -2.40 -8.70
CA MET A 27 -4.36 -1.52 -9.74
C MET A 27 -4.45 -2.20 -11.11
N THR A 28 -3.43 -2.99 -11.50
CA THR A 28 -3.46 -3.78 -12.74
C THR A 28 -4.57 -4.84 -12.73
N ASN A 29 -4.93 -5.34 -11.55
CA ASN A 29 -6.07 -6.23 -11.35
C ASN A 29 -7.42 -5.51 -11.23
N GLY A 30 -7.49 -4.20 -11.55
CA GLY A 30 -8.73 -3.43 -11.54
C GLY A 30 -9.20 -2.97 -10.15
N LYS A 31 -8.42 -3.21 -9.09
CA LYS A 31 -8.74 -2.76 -7.73
C LYS A 31 -8.32 -1.31 -7.51
N TYR A 32 -9.04 -0.59 -6.66
CA TYR A 32 -8.59 0.69 -6.12
C TYR A 32 -7.72 0.48 -4.89
N VAL A 33 -6.63 1.25 -4.81
CA VAL A 33 -5.63 1.09 -3.76
C VAL A 33 -5.30 2.44 -3.13
N THR A 34 -5.36 2.49 -1.81
CA THR A 34 -4.76 3.57 -1.03
C THR A 34 -3.52 3.03 -0.32
N TYR A 35 -2.38 3.66 -0.57
CA TYR A 35 -1.11 3.35 0.07
C TYR A 35 -0.64 4.55 0.90
N PHE A 36 -0.35 4.32 2.18
CA PHE A 36 0.31 5.33 3.02
C PHE A 36 1.45 4.73 3.85
N PRO A 37 2.67 5.28 3.72
CA PRO A 37 3.78 4.96 4.59
C PRO A 37 3.73 5.80 5.89
N SER A 38 4.04 5.17 7.01
CA SER A 38 4.24 5.79 8.32
C SER A 38 5.64 5.43 8.81
N TYR A 39 6.52 6.42 8.86
CA TYR A 39 7.90 6.26 9.34
C TYR A 39 8.35 7.54 10.04
N GLY A 40 9.30 7.42 10.95
CA GLY A 40 9.90 8.55 11.67
C GLY A 40 10.84 9.39 10.80
N THR A 41 11.65 10.25 11.42
CA THR A 41 12.65 11.06 10.71
C THR A 41 13.80 10.22 10.15
N GLU A 42 13.89 8.95 10.53
CA GLU A 42 14.91 8.01 10.09
C GLU A 42 14.61 7.47 8.68
N VAL A 43 15.29 8.04 7.67
CA VAL A 43 15.22 7.57 6.28
C VAL A 43 15.80 6.15 6.07
N ARG A 44 16.62 5.66 7.01
CA ARG A 44 17.19 4.31 7.05
C ARG A 44 17.30 3.82 8.49
N GLY A 45 17.07 2.54 8.74
CA GLY A 45 17.23 1.90 10.05
C GLY A 45 16.10 2.15 11.06
N GLY A 46 15.24 3.15 10.85
CA GLY A 46 14.05 3.35 11.68
C GLY A 46 12.90 2.41 11.33
N THR A 47 12.01 2.18 12.28
CA THR A 47 10.78 1.41 12.08
C THR A 47 9.86 2.14 11.10
N ALA A 48 9.44 1.45 10.05
CA ALA A 48 8.49 1.94 9.07
C ALA A 48 7.34 0.94 8.94
N VAL A 49 6.12 1.47 8.96
CA VAL A 49 4.88 0.73 8.76
C VAL A 49 4.20 1.26 7.50
N TYR A 50 3.73 0.37 6.66
CA TYR A 50 3.11 0.70 5.39
C TYR A 50 1.73 0.10 5.35
N HIS A 51 0.73 0.95 5.17
CA HIS A 51 -0.65 0.52 5.09
C HIS A 51 -1.12 0.51 3.64
N HIS A 52 -1.78 -0.58 3.28
CA HIS A 52 -2.45 -0.77 2.00
C HIS A 52 -3.92 -1.08 2.24
N TYR A 53 -4.78 -0.34 1.54
CA TYR A 53 -6.22 -0.57 1.50
C TYR A 53 -6.58 -0.85 0.06
N CYS A 54 -6.99 -2.08 -0.23
CA CYS A 54 -7.43 -2.50 -1.55
C CYS A 54 -8.94 -2.72 -1.53
N TYR A 55 -9.65 -2.21 -2.54
CA TYR A 55 -11.09 -2.40 -2.65
C TYR A 55 -11.53 -2.45 -4.10
N GLU A 56 -12.61 -3.19 -4.35
CA GLU A 56 -13.24 -3.23 -5.66
C GLU A 56 -13.85 -1.85 -5.99
N PRO A 57 -13.73 -1.36 -7.24
CA PRO A 57 -14.46 -0.18 -7.66
C PRO A 57 -15.95 -0.41 -7.41
N ALA A 58 -16.60 0.48 -6.65
CA ALA A 58 -18.05 0.49 -6.59
C ALA A 58 -18.56 0.68 -8.03
N PHE A 59 -19.53 -0.14 -8.44
CA PHE A 59 -20.09 -0.18 -9.79
C PHE A 59 -20.72 1.18 -10.18
N LEU A 60 -19.90 2.16 -10.55
CA LEU A 60 -20.28 3.46 -11.09
C LEU A 60 -20.37 3.34 -12.61
N SER A 61 -21.24 2.45 -13.11
CA SER A 61 -21.46 2.32 -14.56
C SER A 61 -22.90 2.01 -14.99
N LYS A 62 -23.92 2.37 -14.19
CA LYS A 62 -25.30 2.45 -14.68
C LYS A 62 -26.03 3.64 -14.06
N ILE A 63 -25.71 4.83 -14.56
CA ILE A 63 -26.71 5.89 -14.77
C ILE A 63 -27.11 5.79 -16.24
#